data_AF-A0A4R6KXI3-F1
#
_entry.id   AF-A0A4R6KXI3-F1
#
_cell.length_a   1.000
_cell.length_b   1.000
_cell.length_c   1.000
_cell.angle_alpha   90.00
_cell.angle_beta   90.00
_cell.angle_gamma   90.00
#
_symmetry.space_group_name_H-M   'P 1'
#
loop_
_entity.id
_entity.type
_entity.pdbx_description
1 polymer ?
#
loop_
_entity_poly.entity_id
_entity_poly.type
_entity_poly.pdbx_seq_one_letter_code
_entity_poly.pdbx_strand_id
1 'polypeptide(L)'
;MTRISVDVNDEWLDAARAELGTDSKVETINAALHEFARRKRAKDLIATLDAVELDVSASADAWRYGGGRDLSKLEEDAREARTA
;
A
#
# COMPACT_ATOMS: atom_id res chain seq x y z
N MET A 1 13.96 13.94 19.48
CA MET A 1 12.88 14.94 19.43
C MET A 1 13.55 16.31 19.38
N THR A 2 13.40 17.03 18.28
CA THR A 2 14.08 18.33 18.06
C THR A 2 13.05 19.43 18.27
N ARG A 3 13.37 20.43 19.09
CA ARG A 3 12.45 21.53 19.41
C ARG A 3 12.73 22.69 18.47
N ILE A 4 11.73 23.07 17.67
CA ILE A 4 11.81 24.13 16.66
C ILE A 4 10.59 25.02 16.86
N SER A 5 10.79 26.34 16.83
CA SER A 5 9.69 27.31 16.82
C SER A 5 9.27 27.53 15.37
N VAL A 6 8.01 27.26 15.06
CA VAL A 6 7.44 27.41 13.71
C VAL A 6 6.15 28.20 13.84
N ASP A 7 6.00 29.25 13.06
CA ASP A 7 4.75 29.99 12.95
C ASP A 7 3.75 29.20 12.11
N VAL A 8 2.55 29.02 12.66
CA VAL A 8 1.48 28.24 12.04
C VAL A 8 0.20 29.07 12.09
N ASN A 9 -0.57 29.05 11.01
CA ASN A 9 -1.90 29.64 11.02
C ASN A 9 -2.82 28.79 11.93
N ASP A 10 -3.39 29.41 12.96
CA ASP A 10 -4.22 28.71 13.95
C ASP A 10 -5.53 28.18 13.34
N GLU A 11 -6.13 28.85 12.35
CA GLU A 11 -7.35 28.38 11.69
C GLU A 11 -7.10 27.06 10.93
N TRP A 12 -5.98 26.97 10.24
CA TRP A 12 -5.59 25.75 9.53
C TRP A 12 -5.22 24.62 10.48
N LEU A 13 -4.60 24.98 11.61
CA LEU A 13 -4.26 24.01 12.64
C LEU A 13 -5.51 23.44 13.31
N ASP A 14 -6.52 24.26 13.58
CA ASP A 14 -7.78 23.80 14.15
C ASP A 14 -8.61 22.98 13.15
N ALA A 15 -8.62 23.34 11.88
CA ALA A 15 -9.21 22.51 10.82
C ALA A 15 -8.52 21.14 10.74
N ALA A 16 -7.18 21.12 10.76
CA ALA A 16 -6.41 19.88 10.76
C ALA A 16 -6.65 19.05 12.03
N ARG A 17 -6.83 19.68 13.21
CA ARG A 17 -7.18 18.98 14.45
C ARG A 17 -8.51 18.27 14.35
N ALA A 18 -9.52 18.94 13.79
CA ALA A 18 -10.84 18.37 13.60
C ALA A 18 -10.82 17.18 12.62
N GLU A 19 -10.07 17.28 11.52
CA GLU A 19 -9.97 16.19 10.55
C GLU A 19 -9.11 15.01 11.04
N LEU A 20 -7.99 15.28 11.71
CA LEU A 20 -7.06 14.25 12.16
C LEU A 20 -7.43 13.65 13.52
N GLY A 21 -8.41 14.23 14.22
CA GLY A 21 -8.88 13.75 15.52
C GLY A 21 -7.81 13.84 16.62
N THR A 22 -6.96 14.86 16.57
CA THR A 22 -5.81 15.02 17.49
C THR A 22 -6.08 16.03 18.60
N ASP A 23 -5.52 15.77 19.78
CA ASP A 23 -5.79 16.57 20.97
C ASP A 23 -4.79 17.69 21.18
N SER A 24 -3.59 17.62 20.59
CA SER A 24 -2.54 18.63 20.77
C SER A 24 -1.96 19.17 19.46
N LYS A 25 -1.52 20.43 19.47
CA LYS A 25 -0.87 21.10 18.32
C LYS A 25 0.31 20.30 17.76
N VAL A 26 1.13 19.71 18.64
CA VAL A 26 2.30 18.90 18.24
C VAL A 26 1.86 17.58 17.59
N GLU A 27 0.82 16.95 18.12
CA GLU A 27 0.26 15.73 17.56
C GLU A 27 -0.35 15.98 16.18
N THR A 28 -1.09 17.07 16.01
CA THR A 28 -1.65 17.48 14.71
C THR A 28 -0.55 17.68 13.67
N ILE A 29 0.52 18.40 14.02
CA ILE A 29 1.62 18.69 13.08
C ILE A 29 2.34 17.40 12.70
N ASN A 30 2.64 16.52 13.67
CA ASN A 30 3.30 15.25 13.38
C ASN A 30 2.41 14.32 12.53
N ALA A 31 1.12 14.25 12.84
CA ALA A 31 0.15 13.48 12.07
C ALA A 31 0.02 14.02 10.64
N ALA A 32 -0.10 15.34 10.47
CA ALA A 32 -0.16 15.99 9.17
C ALA A 32 1.10 15.76 8.33
N LEU A 33 2.29 15.87 8.93
CA LEU A 33 3.56 15.59 8.23
C LEU A 33 3.66 14.12 7.82
N HIS A 34 3.22 13.20 8.67
CA HIS A 34 3.19 11.77 8.37
C HIS A 34 2.23 11.46 7.21
N GLU A 35 1.04 12.05 7.25
CA GLU A 35 -0.01 11.91 6.23
C GLU A 35 0.47 12.48 4.88
N PHE A 36 1.07 13.67 4.89
CA PHE A 36 1.66 14.28 3.70
C PHE A 36 2.78 13.42 3.10
N ALA A 37 3.69 12.91 3.93
CA ALA A 37 4.75 12.01 3.47
C ALA A 37 4.18 10.71 2.88
N ARG A 38 3.11 10.17 3.48
CA ARG A 38 2.40 8.99 2.98
C ARG A 38 1.72 9.27 1.64
N ARG A 39 1.01 10.40 1.49
CA ARG A 39 0.39 10.83 0.23
C ARG A 39 1.42 11.01 -0.87
N LYS A 40 2.58 11.62 -0.57
CA LYS A 40 3.66 11.80 -1.53
C LYS A 40 4.21 10.46 -2.01
N ARG A 41 4.51 9.55 -1.09
CA ARG A 41 4.97 8.19 -1.44
C ARG A 41 3.94 7.41 -2.24
N ALA A 42 2.66 7.53 -1.91
CA ALA A 42 1.58 6.89 -2.66
C ALA A 42 1.49 7.44 -4.09
N LYS A 43 1.62 8.77 -4.27
CA LYS A 43 1.68 9.38 -5.62
C LYS A 43 2.90 8.92 -6.40
N ASP A 44 4.06 8.86 -5.77
CA ASP A 44 5.29 8.38 -6.42
C ASP A 44 5.17 6.90 -6.83
N LEU A 45 4.53 6.06 -6.00
CA LEU A 45 4.23 4.66 -6.32
C LEU A 45 3.24 4.53 -7.49
N ILE A 46 2.16 5.30 -7.48
CA ILE A 46 1.17 5.30 -8.58
C ILE A 46 1.84 5.76 -9.87
N ALA A 47 2.64 6.83 -9.84
CA ALA A 47 3.37 7.30 -11.01
C ALA A 47 4.38 6.26 -11.51
N THR A 48 5.02 5.52 -10.60
CA THR A 48 5.91 4.41 -10.96
C THR A 48 5.15 3.26 -11.60
N LEU A 49 3.98 2.90 -11.06
CA LEU A 49 3.11 1.85 -11.61
C LEU A 49 2.54 2.24 -12.98
N ASP A 50 2.19 3.50 -13.18
CA ASP A 50 1.70 4.05 -14.46
C ASP A 50 2.81 4.13 -15.52
N ALA A 51 4.05 4.37 -15.10
CA ALA A 51 5.22 4.37 -15.98
C ALA A 51 5.71 2.97 -16.38
N VAL A 52 5.27 1.92 -15.68
CA VAL A 52 5.60 0.53 -16.01
C VAL A 52 4.52 -0.03 -16.93
N GLU A 53 4.87 -0.22 -18.21
CA GLU A 53 4.07 -1.02 -19.14
C GLU A 53 4.08 -2.47 -18.63
N LEU A 54 3.04 -2.85 -17.88
CA LEU A 54 2.84 -4.21 -17.41
C LEU A 54 2.47 -5.09 -18.60
N ASP A 55 3.46 -5.80 -19.14
CA ASP A 55 3.22 -6.86 -20.12
C ASP A 55 2.54 -8.06 -19.45
N VAL A 56 1.21 -8.04 -19.47
CA VAL A 56 0.35 -9.10 -18.94
C VAL A 56 0.04 -10.17 -19.98
N SER A 57 0.70 -10.18 -21.15
CA SER A 57 0.43 -11.15 -22.22
C SER A 57 0.63 -12.61 -21.77
N ALA A 58 1.56 -12.87 -20.85
CA ALA A 58 1.81 -14.20 -20.26
C ALA A 58 1.01 -14.47 -18.96
N SER A 59 0.21 -13.50 -18.48
CA SER A 59 -0.51 -13.64 -17.21
C SER A 59 -1.61 -14.71 -17.26
N ALA A 60 -2.19 -14.97 -18.43
CA ALA A 60 -3.20 -16.01 -18.58
C ALA A 60 -2.68 -17.42 -18.20
N ASP A 61 -1.38 -17.68 -18.39
CA ASP A 61 -0.75 -18.95 -18.01
C ASP A 61 -0.27 -18.96 -16.55
N ALA A 62 0.12 -17.79 -16.02
CA ALA A 62 0.58 -17.65 -14.63
C ALA A 62 -0.57 -17.61 -13.61
N TRP A 63 -1.82 -17.30 -14.01
CA TRP A 63 -2.93 -17.09 -13.07
C TRP A 63 -3.95 -18.26 -13.06
N ARG A 64 -3.70 -19.34 -13.82
CA ARG A 64 -4.48 -20.58 -13.74
C ARG A 64 -4.24 -21.33 -12.42
N TYR A 65 -5.08 -22.32 -12.14
CA TYR A 65 -4.90 -23.23 -11.00
C TYR A 65 -3.51 -23.87 -11.09
N GLY A 66 -2.60 -23.43 -10.21
CA GLY A 66 -1.18 -23.81 -10.24
C GLY A 66 -0.20 -22.65 -10.28
N GLY A 67 -0.63 -21.43 -10.64
CA GLY A 67 0.24 -20.25 -10.52
C GLY A 67 1.50 -20.31 -11.40
N GLY A 68 1.45 -21.01 -12.54
CA GLY A 68 2.62 -21.32 -13.36
C GLY A 68 3.55 -22.42 -12.80
N ARG A 69 3.18 -23.09 -11.70
CA ARG A 69 3.90 -24.27 -11.19
C ARG A 69 3.41 -25.53 -11.91
N ASP A 70 4.35 -26.41 -12.25
CA ASP A 70 4.02 -27.76 -12.71
C ASP A 70 3.41 -28.57 -11.55
N LEU A 71 2.12 -28.85 -11.66
CA LEU A 71 1.33 -29.60 -10.67
C LEU A 71 1.07 -31.04 -11.09
N SER A 72 1.71 -31.54 -12.16
CA SER A 72 1.44 -32.88 -12.71
C SER A 72 1.57 -33.98 -11.65
N LYS A 73 2.54 -33.83 -10.74
CA LYS A 73 2.74 -34.75 -9.62
C LYS A 73 1.64 -34.70 -8.56
N LEU A 74 1.11 -33.51 -8.28
CA LEU A 74 0.01 -33.33 -7.33
C LEU A 74 -1.31 -33.92 -7.88
N GLU A 75 -1.51 -33.84 -9.19
CA GLU A 75 -2.63 -34.50 -9.88
C GLU A 75 -2.53 -36.02 -9.84
N GLU A 76 -1.32 -36.56 -9.99
CA GLU A 76 -1.03 -38.00 -9.87
C GLU A 76 -1.34 -38.51 -8.45
N ASP A 77 -0.78 -37.85 -7.43
CA ASP A 77 -1.02 -38.18 -6.03
C ASP A 77 -2.53 -38.11 -5.67
N ALA A 78 -3.25 -37.10 -6.18
CA ALA A 78 -4.69 -36.94 -5.95
C ALA A 78 -5.55 -37.97 -6.72
N ARG A 79 -5.01 -38.60 -7.77
CA ARG A 79 -5.67 -39.68 -8.50
C ARG A 79 -5.48 -41.00 -7.75
N GLU A 80 -4.27 -41.28 -7.29
CA GLU A 80 -3.97 -42.46 -6.48
C GLU A 80 -4.79 -42.47 -5.18
N ALA A 81 -4.85 -41.34 -4.47
CA ALA A 81 -5.62 -41.21 -3.23
C ALA A 81 -7.14 -41.36 -3.40
N ARG A 82 -7.69 -41.19 -4.61
CA ARG A 82 -9.12 -41.41 -4.90
C ARG A 82 -9.45 -42.85 -5.29
N THR A 83 -8.43 -43.64 -5.63
CA THR A 83 -8.58 -45.01 -6.13
C THR A 83 -8.24 -46.06 -5.06
N ALA A 84 -7.72 -45.61 -3.90
CA ALA A 84 -7.50 -46.41 -2.69
C ALA A 84 -8.69 -46.31 -1.72
#